data_AF-A0A8T5DJA0-F1
#
_entry.id   AF-A0A8T5DJA0-F1
#
_cell.length_a   1.000
_cell.length_b   1.000
_cell.length_c   1.000
_cell.angle_alpha   90.00
_cell.angle_beta   90.00
_cell.angle_gamma   90.00
#
_symmetry.space_group_name_H-M   'P 1'
#
loop_
_entity.id
_entity.type
_entity.pdbx_description
1 polymer ?
#
loop_
_entity_poly.entity_id
_entity_poly.type
_entity_poly.pdbx_seq_one_letter_code
_entity_poly.pdbx_strand_id
1 'polypeptide(L)'
;MEITLGKEGLEKSWQDEFPEMTPCCRCDGEARIGFVAHEAMTKKDDVIYPRDFAQYVCDLHDNKGGSGGDYWLHDCCAVAVYFCKKCLETTALYNQG
;
A
#
# COMPACT_ATOMS: atom_id res chain seq x y z
N MET A 1 1.92 2.33 11.87
CA MET A 1 2.57 2.27 10.55
C MET A 1 3.88 1.51 10.67
N GLU A 2 4.10 0.55 9.80
CA GLU A 2 5.33 -0.23 9.70
C GLU A 2 5.84 -0.23 8.26
N ILE A 3 7.16 -0.35 8.09
CA ILE A 3 7.81 -0.51 6.79
C ILE A 3 8.44 -1.89 6.75
N THR A 4 8.07 -2.71 5.76
CA THR A 4 8.70 -4.00 5.50
C THR A 4 9.48 -3.94 4.19
N LEU A 5 10.74 -4.36 4.23
CA LEU A 5 11.66 -4.20 3.09
C LEU A 5 11.54 -5.34 2.09
N GLY A 6 11.66 -5.01 0.80
CA GLY A 6 11.76 -5.96 -0.30
C GLY A 6 10.59 -6.94 -0.35
N LYS A 7 10.92 -8.22 -0.59
CA LYS A 7 9.94 -9.27 -0.82
C LYS A 7 9.11 -9.64 0.41
N GLU A 8 9.62 -9.39 1.60
CA GLU A 8 8.90 -9.67 2.85
C GLU A 8 7.65 -8.79 3.00
N GLY A 9 7.59 -7.67 2.28
CA GLY A 9 6.47 -6.75 2.28
C GLY A 9 5.32 -7.16 1.35
N LEU A 10 5.51 -8.09 0.42
CA LEU A 10 4.54 -8.33 -0.67
C LEU A 10 3.17 -8.82 -0.17
N GLU A 11 3.16 -9.58 0.92
CA GLU A 11 1.95 -10.09 1.56
C GLU A 11 1.34 -9.11 2.58
N LYS A 12 1.99 -7.95 2.82
CA LYS A 12 1.54 -6.93 3.77
C LYS A 12 0.50 -6.02 3.13
N SER A 13 -0.62 -6.61 2.73
CA SER A 13 -1.70 -5.98 1.97
C SER A 13 -3.07 -6.39 2.51
N TRP A 14 -4.06 -5.50 2.38
CA TRP A 14 -5.44 -5.73 2.79
C TRP A 14 -6.27 -6.52 1.76
N GLN A 15 -5.81 -6.63 0.50
CA GLN A 15 -6.47 -7.43 -0.53
C GLN A 15 -5.51 -8.48 -1.11
N ASP A 16 -5.07 -8.26 -2.35
CA ASP A 16 -4.11 -9.10 -3.06
C ASP A 16 -2.67 -8.75 -2.69
N GLU A 17 -1.79 -9.73 -2.88
CA GLU A 17 -0.35 -9.55 -2.73
C GLU A 17 0.17 -8.55 -3.75
N PHE A 18 1.15 -7.74 -3.34
CA PHE A 18 1.86 -6.89 -4.27
C PHE A 18 2.73 -7.73 -5.21
N PRO A 19 2.86 -7.38 -6.50
CA PRO A 19 3.78 -8.06 -7.39
C PRO A 19 5.22 -7.75 -7.00
N GLU A 20 6.16 -8.67 -7.25
CA GLU A 20 7.60 -8.40 -7.01
C GLU A 20 8.15 -7.28 -7.90
N MET A 21 7.56 -7.13 -9.10
CA MET A 21 7.99 -6.17 -10.12
C MET A 21 6.79 -5.51 -10.78
N THR A 22 6.95 -4.28 -11.22
CA THR A 22 5.92 -3.50 -11.92
C THR A 22 6.57 -2.63 -13.00
N PRO A 23 5.85 -2.25 -14.08
CA PRO A 23 6.33 -1.23 -15.02
C PRO A 23 6.60 0.10 -14.32
N CYS A 24 7.67 0.80 -14.71
CA CYS A 24 7.97 2.12 -14.20
C CYS A 24 6.96 3.16 -14.73
N CYS A 25 6.46 4.03 -13.86
CA CYS A 25 5.50 5.08 -14.24
C CYS A 25 6.10 6.22 -15.08
N ARG A 26 7.43 6.29 -15.21
CA ARG A 26 8.15 7.35 -15.95
C ARG A 26 8.80 6.88 -17.25
N CYS A 27 9.11 5.60 -17.37
CA CYS A 27 9.75 5.04 -18.55
C CYS A 27 9.34 3.58 -18.75
N ASP A 28 9.64 2.99 -19.90
CA ASP A 28 9.32 1.58 -20.18
C ASP A 28 10.24 0.56 -19.47
N GLY A 29 10.86 0.97 -18.36
CA GLY A 29 11.75 0.13 -17.56
C GLY A 29 10.99 -0.71 -16.52
N GLU A 30 11.65 -1.76 -16.03
CA GLU A 30 11.15 -2.57 -14.92
C GLU A 30 11.53 -1.94 -13.56
N ALA A 31 10.54 -1.78 -12.69
CA ALA A 31 10.71 -1.36 -11.30
C ALA A 31 10.56 -2.55 -10.35
N ARG A 32 11.44 -2.62 -9.35
CA ARG A 32 11.51 -3.73 -8.38
C ARG A 32 11.13 -3.25 -6.99
N ILE A 33 10.51 -4.15 -6.22
CA ILE A 33 10.06 -3.82 -4.87
C ILE A 33 11.22 -3.31 -4.00
N GLY A 34 11.02 -2.14 -3.42
CA GLY A 34 11.92 -1.55 -2.43
C GLY A 34 11.43 -1.82 -1.02
N PHE A 35 10.20 -1.41 -0.73
CA PHE A 35 9.54 -1.62 0.56
C PHE A 35 8.03 -1.48 0.46
N VAL A 36 7.32 -1.98 1.47
CA VAL A 36 5.88 -1.80 1.64
C VAL A 36 5.63 -1.07 2.95
N ALA A 37 4.92 0.05 2.88
CA ALA A 37 4.37 0.74 4.04
C ALA A 37 2.97 0.19 4.33
N HIS A 38 2.72 -0.24 5.55
CA HIS A 38 1.46 -0.89 5.92
C HIS A 38 1.07 -0.62 7.38
N GLU A 39 -0.16 -0.99 7.71
CA GLU A 39 -0.81 -0.69 8.98
C GLU A 39 -0.54 -1.79 10.01
N ALA A 40 0.71 -1.89 10.47
CA ALA A 40 1.13 -2.81 11.54
C ALA A 40 0.53 -4.24 11.41
N MET A 41 0.35 -4.71 10.18
CA MET A 41 -0.18 -6.04 9.90
C MET A 41 0.96 -7.05 10.01
N THR A 42 1.03 -7.80 11.11
CA THR A 42 2.07 -8.83 11.24
C THR A 42 1.79 -10.06 10.36
N LYS A 43 0.55 -10.27 9.90
CA LYS A 43 0.06 -11.28 8.93
C LYS A 43 -1.20 -10.79 8.20
N LYS A 44 -1.54 -11.41 7.06
CA LYS A 44 -2.73 -11.12 6.23
C LYS A 44 -4.06 -11.16 7.02
N ASP A 45 -4.11 -11.92 8.11
CA ASP A 45 -5.31 -12.12 8.95
C ASP A 45 -5.26 -11.36 10.29
N ASP A 46 -4.28 -10.49 10.52
CA ASP A 46 -4.22 -9.70 11.75
C ASP A 46 -5.24 -8.55 11.68
N VAL A 47 -6.48 -8.88 12.03
CA VAL A 47 -7.56 -7.91 12.14
C VAL A 47 -7.35 -7.06 13.40
N ILE A 48 -6.90 -5.81 13.23
CA ILE A 48 -6.75 -4.86 14.33
C ILE A 48 -8.12 -4.25 14.66
N TYR A 49 -8.86 -4.87 15.59
CA TYR A 49 -9.95 -4.22 16.32
C TYR A 49 -9.52 -4.04 17.79
N PRO A 50 -9.79 -2.88 18.43
CA PRO A 50 -10.58 -1.73 17.95
C PRO A 50 -9.78 -0.69 17.14
N ARG A 51 -10.49 0.07 16.28
CA ARG A 51 -9.96 1.12 15.37
C ARG A 51 -9.26 2.28 16.09
N ASP A 52 -9.43 2.42 17.40
CA ASP A 52 -8.91 3.53 18.21
C ASP A 52 -7.37 3.55 18.31
N PHE A 53 -6.70 2.50 17.80
CA PHE A 53 -5.24 2.36 17.75
C PHE A 53 -4.66 2.29 16.32
N ALA A 54 -5.49 2.45 15.29
CA ALA A 54 -5.04 2.28 13.91
C ALA A 54 -4.20 3.49 13.46
N GLN A 55 -2.88 3.32 13.40
CA GLN A 55 -2.00 4.24 12.70
C GLN A 55 -2.07 3.94 11.20
N TYR A 56 -2.91 4.69 10.49
CA TYR A 56 -3.10 4.58 9.04
C TYR A 56 -1.86 5.00 8.25
N VAL A 57 -1.67 4.40 7.06
CA VAL A 57 -0.60 4.80 6.14
C VAL A 57 -0.86 6.19 5.54
N CYS A 58 -2.13 6.52 5.34
CA CYS A 58 -2.56 7.83 4.84
C CYS A 58 -3.74 8.39 5.65
N ASP A 59 -3.90 9.70 5.60
CA ASP A 59 -5.02 10.46 6.17
C ASP A 59 -5.77 11.10 4.98
N LEU A 60 -6.43 10.28 4.16
CA LEU A 60 -7.04 10.71 2.91
C LEU A 60 -8.47 11.18 3.13
N HIS A 61 -9.30 10.41 3.84
CA HIS A 61 -10.64 10.83 4.24
C HIS A 61 -11.30 9.94 5.30
N ASP A 62 -11.84 10.60 6.32
CA ASP A 62 -12.70 10.02 7.35
C ASP A 62 -14.06 9.59 6.73
N ASN A 63 -14.31 8.28 6.65
CA ASN A 63 -15.41 7.67 5.88
C ASN A 63 -16.81 8.05 6.43
N LYS A 64 -17.32 9.23 6.03
CA LYS A 64 -18.68 9.68 6.33
C LYS A 64 -19.60 9.26 5.19
N GLY A 65 -20.00 8.01 5.21
CA GLY A 65 -20.88 7.45 4.19
C GLY A 65 -22.19 8.23 4.04
N GLY A 66 -22.55 8.51 2.79
CA GLY A 66 -23.91 8.86 2.41
C GLY A 66 -24.01 9.86 1.26
N SER A 67 -24.32 9.36 0.06
CA SER A 67 -24.99 10.05 -1.06
C SER A 67 -24.20 10.86 -2.11
N GLY A 68 -22.86 10.81 -2.15
CA GLY A 68 -22.08 11.45 -3.22
C GLY A 68 -21.15 10.47 -3.90
N GLY A 69 -21.29 10.29 -5.22
CA GLY A 69 -20.57 9.32 -6.05
C GLY A 69 -19.08 9.62 -6.27
N ASP A 70 -18.36 10.02 -5.23
CA ASP A 70 -16.90 10.13 -5.27
C ASP A 70 -16.26 8.75 -5.07
N TYR A 71 -15.00 8.59 -5.50
CA TYR A 71 -14.24 7.37 -5.25
C TYR A 71 -13.86 7.30 -3.76
N TRP A 72 -14.26 6.22 -3.08
CA TRP A 72 -14.03 6.04 -1.63
C TRP A 72 -12.66 5.41 -1.42
N LEU A 73 -11.62 6.25 -1.29
CA LEU A 73 -10.32 5.77 -0.83
C LEU A 73 -10.37 5.57 0.68
N HIS A 74 -10.10 4.36 1.14
CA HIS A 74 -10.07 4.05 2.57
C HIS A 74 -8.74 4.54 3.19
N ASP A 75 -8.82 5.11 4.39
CA ASP A 75 -7.61 5.44 5.17
C ASP A 75 -6.80 4.17 5.50
N CYS A 76 -7.51 3.04 5.64
CA CYS A 76 -6.95 1.70 5.74
C CYS A 76 -6.29 1.26 4.42
N CYS A 77 -4.96 1.32 4.32
CA CYS A 77 -4.25 0.89 3.12
C CYS A 77 -2.84 0.31 3.37
N ALA A 78 -2.31 -0.33 2.32
CA ALA A 78 -0.90 -0.62 2.19
C ALA A 78 -0.37 -0.01 0.89
N VAL A 79 0.90 0.42 0.90
CA VAL A 79 1.56 1.07 -0.24
C VAL A 79 2.90 0.40 -0.51
N ALA A 80 3.03 -0.23 -1.67
CA ALA A 80 4.27 -0.79 -2.14
C ALA A 80 5.04 0.22 -3.00
N VAL A 81 6.29 0.49 -2.63
CA VAL A 81 7.19 1.40 -3.34
C VAL A 81 8.25 0.61 -4.08
N TYR A 82 8.35 0.87 -5.38
CA TYR A 82 9.25 0.21 -6.31
C TYR A 82 10.28 1.21 -6.85
N PHE A 83 11.48 0.75 -7.14
CA PHE A 83 12.54 1.54 -7.78
C PHE A 83 12.84 1.04 -9.19
N CYS A 84 12.80 1.94 -10.18
CA CYS A 84 13.14 1.60 -11.54
C CYS A 84 14.65 1.35 -11.71
N LYS A 85 15.02 0.21 -12.28
CA LYS A 85 16.45 -0.10 -12.56
C LYS A 85 17.07 0.81 -13.63
N LYS A 86 16.25 1.47 -14.46
CA LYS A 86 16.70 2.27 -15.61
C LYS A 86 16.85 3.74 -15.25
N CYS A 87 15.81 4.37 -14.71
CA CYS A 87 15.78 5.81 -14.42
C CYS A 87 15.81 6.14 -12.93
N LEU A 88 15.83 5.14 -12.03
CA LEU A 88 15.81 5.29 -10.56
C LEU A 88 14.57 5.98 -9.98
N GLU A 89 13.59 6.33 -10.82
CA GLU A 89 12.30 6.84 -10.41
C GLU A 89 11.50 5.81 -9.62
N THR A 90 10.67 6.30 -8.72
CA THR A 90 9.79 5.45 -7.91
C THR A 90 8.47 5.20 -8.60
N THR A 91 7.90 4.02 -8.37
CA THR A 91 6.52 3.69 -8.73
C THR A 91 5.84 3.17 -7.48
N ALA A 92 4.65 3.68 -7.17
CA ALA A 92 3.90 3.26 -6.00
C ALA A 92 2.64 2.52 -6.45
N LEU A 93 2.37 1.38 -5.83
CA LEU A 93 1.10 0.68 -5.94
C LEU A 93 0.37 0.80 -4.60
N TYR A 94 -0.91 1.14 -4.69
CA TYR A 94 -1.79 1.33 -3.55
C TYR A 94 -2.80 0.19 -3.52
N ASN A 95 -2.96 -0.43 -2.35
CA ASN A 95 -3.92 -1.50 -2.13
C ASN A 95 -4.78 -1.16 -0.90
N GLN A 96 -6.10 -1.10 -1.10
CA GLN A 96 -7.12 -0.69 -0.11
C GLN A 96 -8.13 -1.80 0.04
N GLY A 97 -8.60 -2.10 1.25
CA GLY A 97 -9.67 -3.08 1.50
C GLY A 97 -11.02 -2.61 0.99
#